data_AF-A0A8J3GLQ1-F1
#
_entry.id   AF-A0A8J3GLQ1-F1
#
_cell.length_a   1.000
_cell.length_b   1.000
_cell.length_c   1.000
_cell.angle_alpha   90.00
_cell.angle_beta   90.00
_cell.angle_gamma   90.00
#
_symmetry.space_group_name_H-M   'P 1'
#
loop_
_entity.id
_entity.type
_entity.pdbx_description
1 polymer ?
#
loop_
_entity_poly.entity_id
_entity_poly.type
_entity_poly.pdbx_seq_one_letter_code
_entity_poly.pdbx_strand_id
1 'polypeptide(L)'
;MTSSDQQGSPIFRRILVLALVVLVVICAYIAGWYYLAGRLESSANRSLRDIRAAGGEADCVDQTVQGFPFRIGLFCNGVLYSTPARDVQLKAGAFRSAAQVYDPRTIVGELDGPMEAVLPGLVPLSLSWNLMHASVRLAEPLPSAVSVEGRDVVVGESAGGEGLFKAENAQVHMRANNSDVDLAARFTNLRLNGASDAEGAPGLNAEGNMTVFDGVTLATSPQAIELGYKTEIRALTLSFGPDASIGLSGPLSVDSSGLIDAQLTLTARQPIAIARVLTALFPEQRKEIEMASSGLTMLGNAPSLPLTIAKGRASIAFITLGDIPPLRP
;
A
#
# COMPACT_ATOMS: atom_id res chain seq x y z
N MET A 1 -22.89 15.42 -81.75
CA MET A 1 -23.41 15.06 -80.42
C MET A 1 -22.25 14.48 -79.63
N THR A 2 -21.66 15.28 -78.75
CA THR A 2 -20.47 14.96 -77.96
C THR A 2 -20.87 14.14 -76.74
N SER A 3 -20.40 12.89 -76.66
CA SER A 3 -20.53 12.04 -75.49
C SER A 3 -19.39 12.39 -74.52
N SER A 4 -19.75 13.00 -73.39
CA SER A 4 -18.82 13.31 -72.30
C SER A 4 -18.56 12.05 -71.47
N ASP A 5 -17.44 11.38 -71.73
CA ASP A 5 -16.89 10.35 -70.84
C ASP A 5 -16.24 11.05 -69.64
N GLN A 6 -16.94 11.09 -68.51
CA GLN A 6 -16.33 11.48 -67.23
C GLN A 6 -15.41 10.36 -66.76
N GLN A 7 -14.14 10.42 -67.15
CA GLN A 7 -13.07 9.66 -66.50
C GLN A 7 -12.97 10.10 -65.03
N GLY A 8 -13.58 9.33 -64.13
CA GLY A 8 -13.41 9.49 -62.69
C GLY A 8 -11.91 9.46 -62.36
N SER A 9 -11.39 10.58 -61.86
CA SER A 9 -9.96 10.78 -61.62
C SER A 9 -9.39 9.64 -60.74
N PRO A 10 -8.21 9.06 -61.08
CA PRO A 10 -7.58 7.98 -60.32
C PRO A 10 -7.30 8.36 -58.85
N ILE A 11 -7.27 9.67 -58.56
CA ILE A 11 -7.13 10.23 -57.20
C ILE A 11 -8.38 9.94 -56.36
N PHE A 12 -9.59 10.09 -56.93
CA PHE A 12 -10.85 9.86 -56.21
C PHE A 12 -11.02 8.38 -55.80
N ARG A 13 -10.65 7.45 -56.70
CA ARG A 13 -10.65 6.02 -56.39
C ARG A 13 -9.65 5.67 -55.26
N ARG A 14 -8.48 6.30 -55.23
CA ARG A 14 -7.49 6.11 -54.16
C ARG A 14 -7.98 6.67 -52.82
N ILE A 15 -8.64 7.83 -52.82
CA ILE A 15 -9.25 8.42 -51.62
C ILE A 15 -10.37 7.52 -51.09
N LEU A 16 -11.22 6.97 -51.96
CA LEU A 16 -12.28 6.03 -51.56
C LEU A 16 -11.72 4.73 -50.97
N VAL A 17 -10.68 4.17 -51.57
CA VAL A 17 -10.01 2.97 -51.03
C VAL A 17 -9.39 3.30 -49.67
N LEU A 18 -8.72 4.45 -49.53
CA LEU A 18 -8.17 4.88 -48.25
C LEU A 18 -9.28 5.06 -47.20
N ALA A 19 -10.38 5.71 -47.55
CA ALA A 19 -11.52 5.90 -46.65
C ALA A 19 -12.14 4.56 -46.22
N LEU A 20 -12.27 3.59 -47.14
CA LEU A 20 -12.74 2.25 -46.84
C LEU A 20 -11.77 1.52 -45.90
N VAL A 21 -10.47 1.59 -46.16
CA VAL A 21 -9.44 0.97 -45.30
C VAL A 21 -9.48 1.58 -43.90
N VAL A 22 -9.55 2.92 -43.80
CA VAL A 22 -9.67 3.63 -42.52
C VAL A 22 -10.95 3.19 -41.79
N LEU A 23 -12.08 3.09 -42.48
CA LEU A 23 -13.33 2.62 -41.90
C LEU A 23 -13.20 1.18 -41.36
N VAL A 24 -12.60 0.28 -42.14
CA VAL A 24 -12.38 -1.12 -41.71
C VAL A 24 -11.49 -1.18 -40.47
N VAL A 25 -10.41 -0.39 -40.42
CA VAL A 25 -9.52 -0.32 -39.25
C VAL A 25 -10.26 0.20 -38.02
N ILE A 26 -11.08 1.25 -38.16
CA ILE A 26 -11.89 1.78 -37.07
C ILE A 26 -12.89 0.72 -36.57
N CYS A 27 -13.61 0.05 -37.48
CA CYS A 27 -14.54 -1.01 -37.11
C CYS A 27 -13.84 -2.19 -36.41
N ALA A 28 -12.68 -2.61 -36.91
CA ALA A 28 -11.87 -3.65 -36.30
C ALA A 28 -11.37 -3.25 -34.91
N TYR A 29 -10.95 -1.99 -34.73
CA TYR A 29 -10.54 -1.47 -33.42
C TYR A 29 -11.69 -1.46 -32.42
N ILE A 30 -12.87 -0.96 -32.83
CA ILE A 30 -14.08 -0.95 -32.00
C ILE A 30 -14.43 -2.38 -31.58
N ALA A 31 -14.49 -3.31 -32.54
CA ALA A 31 -14.80 -4.72 -32.25
C ALA A 31 -13.75 -5.34 -31.31
N GLY A 32 -12.46 -5.07 -31.53
CA GLY A 32 -11.38 -5.54 -30.67
C GLY A 32 -11.48 -5.01 -29.24
N TRP A 33 -11.81 -3.73 -29.07
CA TRP A 33 -11.99 -3.13 -27.74
C TRP A 33 -13.15 -3.77 -26.97
N TYR A 34 -14.32 -3.93 -27.60
CA TYR A 34 -15.49 -4.57 -26.95
C TYR A 34 -15.25 -6.06 -26.66
N TYR A 35 -14.48 -6.76 -27.50
CA TYR A 35 -14.06 -8.14 -27.23
C TYR A 35 -13.19 -8.23 -25.96
N LEU A 36 -12.19 -7.34 -25.83
CA LEU A 36 -11.36 -7.26 -24.63
C LEU A 36 -12.16 -6.88 -23.39
N ALA A 37 -13.13 -5.96 -23.53
CA ALA A 37 -14.02 -5.58 -22.43
C ALA A 37 -14.82 -6.77 -21.89
N GLY A 38 -15.45 -7.55 -22.78
CA GLY A 38 -16.18 -8.75 -22.38
C GLY A 38 -15.28 -9.83 -21.77
N ARG A 39 -14.02 -9.94 -22.22
CA ARG A 39 -13.04 -10.86 -21.62
C ARG A 39 -12.66 -10.44 -20.20
N LEU A 40 -12.46 -9.15 -19.96
CA LEU A 40 -12.15 -8.61 -18.64
C LEU A 40 -13.30 -8.86 -17.66
N GLU A 41 -14.53 -8.56 -18.07
CA GLU A 41 -15.74 -8.79 -17.27
C GLU A 41 -15.91 -10.28 -16.92
N SER A 42 -15.72 -11.17 -17.89
CA SER A 42 -15.78 -12.62 -17.69
C SER A 42 -14.71 -13.12 -16.73
N SER A 43 -13.51 -12.54 -16.79
CA SER A 43 -12.39 -12.87 -15.91
C SER A 43 -12.64 -12.40 -14.49
N ALA A 44 -13.11 -11.16 -14.30
CA ALA A 44 -13.48 -10.62 -13.00
C ALA A 44 -14.58 -11.48 -12.33
N ASN A 45 -15.63 -11.83 -13.09
CA ASN A 45 -16.69 -12.70 -12.62
C ASN A 45 -16.19 -14.11 -12.26
N ARG A 46 -15.15 -14.61 -12.93
CA ARG A 46 -14.53 -15.89 -12.57
C ARG A 46 -13.78 -15.77 -11.24
N SER A 47 -12.95 -14.73 -11.07
CA SER A 47 -12.23 -14.49 -9.82
C SER A 47 -13.18 -14.34 -8.61
N LEU A 48 -14.31 -13.63 -8.76
CA LEU A 48 -15.32 -13.52 -7.71
C LEU A 48 -15.94 -14.89 -7.35
N ARG A 49 -16.16 -15.76 -8.34
CA ARG A 49 -16.63 -17.14 -8.08
C ARG A 49 -15.58 -18.00 -7.40
N ASP A 50 -14.31 -17.85 -7.77
CA ASP A 50 -13.21 -18.61 -7.16
C ASP A 50 -13.05 -18.23 -5.68
N ILE A 51 -13.22 -16.95 -5.32
CA ILE A 51 -13.27 -16.49 -3.92
C ILE A 51 -14.43 -17.14 -3.16
N ARG A 52 -15.63 -17.20 -3.77
CA ARG A 52 -16.82 -17.89 -3.21
C ARG A 52 -16.59 -19.38 -3.01
N ALA A 53 -15.96 -20.04 -3.98
CA ALA A 53 -15.59 -21.45 -3.86
C ALA A 53 -14.57 -21.69 -2.75
N ALA A 54 -13.69 -20.73 -2.47
CA ALA A 54 -12.73 -20.76 -1.37
C ALA A 54 -13.31 -20.34 -0.01
N GLY A 55 -14.62 -20.05 0.08
CA GLY A 55 -15.32 -19.73 1.34
C GLY A 55 -15.31 -18.25 1.74
N GLY A 56 -14.98 -17.33 0.82
CA GLY A 56 -15.18 -15.90 1.00
C GLY A 56 -16.31 -15.36 0.13
N GLU A 57 -17.01 -14.31 0.53
CA GLU A 57 -17.99 -13.64 -0.33
C GLU A 57 -17.38 -12.33 -0.82
N ALA A 58 -17.12 -12.23 -2.13
CA ALA A 58 -16.70 -10.98 -2.75
C ALA A 58 -17.76 -10.50 -3.73
N ASP A 59 -18.00 -9.18 -3.76
CA ASP A 59 -18.88 -8.55 -4.72
C ASP A 59 -18.36 -7.19 -5.20
N CYS A 60 -18.55 -6.94 -6.50
CA CYS A 60 -18.31 -5.68 -7.18
C CYS A 60 -19.67 -5.18 -7.66
N VAL A 61 -20.25 -4.26 -6.87
CA VAL A 61 -21.63 -3.80 -7.06
C VAL A 61 -21.72 -3.05 -8.38
N ASP A 62 -22.72 -3.39 -9.21
CA ASP A 62 -22.93 -2.83 -10.54
C ASP A 62 -21.66 -2.86 -11.40
N GLN A 63 -21.01 -4.02 -11.49
CA GLN A 63 -19.79 -4.21 -12.26
C GLN A 63 -19.97 -3.80 -13.74
N THR A 64 -19.12 -2.89 -14.21
CA THR A 64 -19.10 -2.47 -15.63
C THR A 64 -17.65 -2.31 -16.12
N VAL A 65 -17.42 -2.56 -17.41
CA VAL A 65 -16.15 -2.24 -18.06
C VAL A 65 -16.28 -0.95 -18.87
N GLN A 66 -15.40 0.03 -18.62
CA GLN A 66 -15.40 1.34 -19.30
C GLN A 66 -13.98 1.72 -19.77
N GLY A 67 -13.88 2.82 -20.53
CA GLY A 67 -12.59 3.43 -20.92
C GLY A 67 -12.35 3.63 -22.41
N PHE A 68 -13.31 3.29 -23.28
CA PHE A 68 -13.17 3.47 -24.73
C PHE A 68 -12.81 4.93 -25.08
N PRO A 69 -11.92 5.18 -26.05
CA PRO A 69 -11.19 4.19 -26.85
C PRO A 69 -9.84 3.77 -26.28
N PHE A 70 -9.22 4.55 -25.39
CA PHE A 70 -7.79 4.39 -25.08
C PHE A 70 -7.50 3.61 -23.80
N ARG A 71 -8.52 3.38 -22.98
CA ARG A 71 -8.41 2.68 -21.69
C ARG A 71 -9.35 1.49 -21.65
N ILE A 72 -9.04 0.57 -20.75
CA ILE A 72 -9.92 -0.52 -20.37
C ILE A 72 -9.84 -0.69 -18.86
N GLY A 73 -10.98 -0.75 -18.20
CA GLY A 73 -11.02 -0.68 -16.74
C GLY A 73 -12.31 -1.24 -16.18
N LEU A 74 -12.21 -1.85 -15.00
CA LEU A 74 -13.35 -2.34 -14.23
C LEU A 74 -13.84 -1.24 -13.26
N PHE A 75 -15.14 -1.01 -13.22
CA PHE A 75 -15.80 -0.03 -12.39
C PHE A 75 -16.88 -0.73 -11.55
N CYS A 76 -16.93 -0.43 -10.26
CA CYS A 76 -17.94 -0.88 -9.31
C CYS A 76 -18.47 0.34 -8.54
N ASN A 77 -19.76 0.36 -8.22
CA ASN A 77 -20.35 1.36 -7.32
C ASN A 77 -20.03 1.09 -5.84
N GLY A 78 -19.59 -0.12 -5.52
CA GLY A 78 -19.20 -0.55 -4.18
C GLY A 78 -18.38 -1.83 -4.23
N VAL A 79 -17.53 -2.03 -3.24
CA VAL A 79 -16.75 -3.27 -3.06
C VAL A 79 -17.12 -3.89 -1.73
N LEU A 80 -17.44 -5.19 -1.77
CA LEU A 80 -17.79 -5.99 -0.60
C LEU A 80 -16.90 -7.21 -0.55
N TYR A 81 -16.38 -7.52 0.64
CA TYR A 81 -15.65 -8.74 0.90
C TYR A 81 -15.98 -9.24 2.30
N SER A 82 -16.34 -10.51 2.43
CA SER A 82 -16.54 -11.18 3.71
C SER A 82 -15.84 -12.54 3.69
N THR A 83 -15.34 -13.01 4.83
CA THR A 83 -14.94 -14.40 4.98
C THR A 83 -15.37 -14.90 6.36
N PRO A 84 -16.50 -15.63 6.44
CA PRO A 84 -17.02 -16.13 7.70
C PRO A 84 -16.03 -16.98 8.48
N ALA A 85 -15.17 -17.73 7.78
CA ALA A 85 -14.14 -18.58 8.42
C ALA A 85 -13.07 -17.80 9.20
N ARG A 86 -12.92 -16.48 8.94
CA ARG A 86 -11.94 -15.63 9.64
C ARG A 86 -12.58 -14.42 10.32
N ASP A 87 -13.91 -14.34 10.38
CA ASP A 87 -14.64 -13.18 10.91
C ASP A 87 -14.18 -11.83 10.34
N VAL A 88 -13.80 -11.81 9.05
CA VAL A 88 -13.38 -10.58 8.35
C VAL A 88 -14.52 -10.10 7.47
N GLN A 89 -14.87 -8.82 7.56
CA GLN A 89 -15.79 -8.15 6.66
C GLN A 89 -15.23 -6.78 6.27
N LEU A 90 -15.20 -6.48 4.97
CA LEU A 90 -14.74 -5.23 4.40
C LEU A 90 -15.81 -4.71 3.44
N LYS A 91 -16.17 -3.44 3.59
CA LYS A 91 -17.08 -2.74 2.68
C LYS A 91 -16.50 -1.39 2.36
N ALA A 92 -16.39 -1.06 1.08
CA ALA A 92 -15.88 0.23 0.63
C ALA A 92 -16.80 0.84 -0.44
N GLY A 93 -16.55 2.11 -0.77
CA GLY A 93 -17.25 2.83 -1.82
C GLY A 93 -16.89 2.35 -3.22
N ALA A 94 -17.15 3.22 -4.20
CA ALA A 94 -16.90 2.92 -5.60
C ALA A 94 -15.42 2.57 -5.85
N PHE A 95 -15.21 1.60 -6.73
CA PHE A 95 -13.89 1.21 -7.19
C PHE A 95 -13.78 1.45 -8.69
N ARG A 96 -12.66 2.03 -9.12
CA ARG A 96 -12.38 2.32 -10.52
C ARG A 96 -10.99 1.84 -10.84
N SER A 97 -10.83 1.11 -11.93
CA SER A 97 -9.53 0.73 -12.44
C SER A 97 -9.38 1.17 -13.88
N ALA A 98 -8.14 1.32 -14.34
CA ALA A 98 -7.84 1.55 -15.73
C ALA A 98 -6.45 1.02 -16.10
N ALA A 99 -6.36 0.39 -17.26
CA ALA A 99 -5.12 0.11 -17.97
C ALA A 99 -5.19 0.78 -19.35
N GLN A 100 -4.04 1.21 -19.85
CA GLN A 100 -3.97 1.79 -21.19
C GLN A 100 -3.93 0.67 -22.23
N VAL A 101 -4.63 0.82 -23.36
CA VAL A 101 -4.64 -0.22 -24.42
C VAL A 101 -3.23 -0.47 -24.98
N TYR A 102 -2.38 0.56 -24.98
CA TYR A 102 -0.98 0.48 -25.41
C TYR A 102 0.02 0.11 -24.30
N ASP A 103 -0.42 0.09 -23.03
CA ASP A 103 0.37 -0.39 -21.89
C ASP A 103 -0.54 -1.13 -20.89
N PRO A 104 -1.00 -2.35 -21.24
CA PRO A 104 -1.95 -3.09 -20.42
C PRO A 104 -1.34 -3.67 -19.14
N ARG A 105 -0.01 -3.58 -18.96
CA ARG A 105 0.69 -4.09 -17.78
C ARG A 105 0.69 -3.10 -16.62
N THR A 106 0.46 -1.83 -16.89
CA THR A 106 0.32 -0.80 -15.86
C THR A 106 -1.16 -0.58 -15.59
N ILE A 107 -1.61 -1.03 -14.42
CA ILE A 107 -2.99 -0.86 -13.96
C ILE A 107 -2.97 0.21 -12.87
N VAL A 108 -3.84 1.20 -12.99
CA VAL A 108 -4.16 2.14 -11.91
C VAL A 108 -5.53 1.84 -11.35
N GLY A 109 -5.71 2.05 -10.06
CA GLY A 109 -6.96 1.87 -9.34
C GLY A 109 -7.21 3.04 -8.42
N GLU A 110 -8.48 3.37 -8.21
CA GLU A 110 -8.96 4.34 -7.24
C GLU A 110 -10.08 3.68 -6.43
N LEU A 111 -10.07 3.88 -5.12
CA LEU A 111 -11.10 3.37 -4.23
C LEU A 111 -11.67 4.54 -3.43
N ASP A 112 -12.99 4.65 -3.39
CA ASP A 112 -13.66 5.67 -2.61
C ASP A 112 -13.93 5.19 -1.19
N GLY A 113 -13.77 6.10 -0.23
CA GLY A 113 -14.15 5.88 1.16
C GLY A 113 -15.61 6.24 1.43
N PRO A 114 -16.09 5.99 2.67
CA PRO A 114 -15.38 5.26 3.71
C PRO A 114 -15.31 3.75 3.44
N MET A 115 -14.31 3.10 4.01
CA MET A 115 -14.22 1.66 4.16
C MET A 115 -14.54 1.25 5.59
N GLU A 116 -15.55 0.40 5.76
CA GLU A 116 -15.88 -0.26 7.02
C GLU A 116 -15.18 -1.62 7.06
N ALA A 117 -14.45 -1.88 8.14
CA ALA A 117 -13.68 -3.09 8.35
C ALA A 117 -14.00 -3.73 9.71
N VAL A 118 -14.43 -4.98 9.69
CA VAL A 118 -14.57 -5.85 10.85
C VAL A 118 -13.48 -6.90 10.75
N LEU A 119 -12.61 -6.95 11.75
CA LEU A 119 -11.45 -7.85 11.80
C LEU A 119 -11.46 -8.61 13.14
N PRO A 120 -11.05 -9.89 13.16
CA PRO A 120 -11.02 -10.67 14.39
C PRO A 120 -10.07 -10.04 15.42
N GLY A 121 -10.55 -9.90 16.65
CA GLY A 121 -9.79 -9.34 17.78
C GLY A 121 -9.71 -7.81 17.81
N LEU A 122 -10.35 -7.11 16.88
CA LEU A 122 -10.42 -5.64 16.85
C LEU A 122 -11.87 -5.16 16.94
N VAL A 123 -12.06 -3.94 17.44
CA VAL A 123 -13.34 -3.23 17.30
C VAL A 123 -13.59 -2.92 15.82
N PRO A 124 -14.86 -2.80 15.36
CA PRO A 124 -15.14 -2.34 14.01
C PRO A 124 -14.44 -1.01 13.71
N LEU A 125 -13.79 -0.94 12.55
CA LEU A 125 -13.03 0.22 12.11
C LEU A 125 -13.70 0.87 10.92
N SER A 126 -13.69 2.19 10.88
CA SER A 126 -14.03 3.01 9.72
C SER A 126 -12.79 3.75 9.26
N LEU A 127 -12.43 3.56 8.00
CA LEU A 127 -11.33 4.23 7.33
C LEU A 127 -11.91 5.18 6.29
N SER A 128 -11.60 6.47 6.37
CA SER A 128 -11.99 7.45 5.37
C SER A 128 -10.78 8.19 4.83
N TRP A 129 -10.85 8.61 3.58
CA TRP A 129 -9.79 9.35 2.90
C TRP A 129 -10.42 10.27 1.86
N ASN A 130 -9.67 11.28 1.45
CA ASN A 130 -10.07 12.17 0.35
C ASN A 130 -9.70 11.57 -1.01
N LEU A 131 -8.52 10.93 -1.09
CA LEU A 131 -8.06 10.20 -2.27
C LEU A 131 -7.36 8.92 -1.82
N MET A 132 -7.67 7.81 -2.47
CA MET A 132 -6.91 6.56 -2.35
C MET A 132 -6.70 6.01 -3.75
N HIS A 133 -5.45 6.00 -4.19
CA HIS A 133 -5.07 5.41 -5.46
C HIS A 133 -4.09 4.25 -5.27
N ALA A 134 -4.08 3.36 -6.25
CA ALA A 134 -3.16 2.25 -6.33
C ALA A 134 -2.63 2.16 -7.75
N SER A 135 -1.40 1.71 -7.91
CA SER A 135 -0.85 1.35 -9.21
C SER A 135 -0.08 0.05 -9.11
N VAL A 136 -0.21 -0.78 -10.14
CA VAL A 136 0.42 -2.10 -10.23
C VAL A 136 1.05 -2.25 -11.60
N ARG A 137 2.32 -2.66 -11.64
CA ARG A 137 3.01 -3.06 -12.87
C ARG A 137 3.14 -4.58 -12.91
N LEU A 138 2.24 -5.21 -13.67
CA LEU A 138 2.17 -6.66 -13.82
C LEU A 138 3.47 -7.23 -14.41
N ALA A 139 3.95 -8.29 -13.78
CA ALA A 139 5.05 -9.13 -14.20
C ALA A 139 4.83 -10.53 -13.58
N GLU A 140 5.57 -11.53 -14.07
CA GLU A 140 5.56 -12.88 -13.52
C GLU A 140 6.91 -13.16 -12.83
N PRO A 141 6.93 -13.91 -11.71
CA PRO A 141 5.79 -14.52 -11.02
C PRO A 141 5.08 -13.56 -10.04
N LEU A 142 5.62 -12.37 -9.82
CA LEU A 142 5.10 -11.32 -8.94
C LEU A 142 5.11 -9.98 -9.70
N PRO A 143 4.18 -9.03 -9.45
CA PRO A 143 4.27 -7.69 -9.99
C PRO A 143 5.63 -7.03 -9.74
N SER A 144 6.14 -6.35 -10.76
CA SER A 144 7.42 -5.64 -10.69
C SER A 144 7.37 -4.42 -9.77
N ALA A 145 6.20 -3.79 -9.64
CA ALA A 145 5.96 -2.68 -8.72
C ALA A 145 4.48 -2.62 -8.31
N VAL A 146 4.25 -2.22 -7.06
CA VAL A 146 2.95 -1.88 -6.49
C VAL A 146 3.13 -0.59 -5.70
N SER A 147 2.26 0.39 -5.90
CA SER A 147 2.20 1.61 -5.11
C SER A 147 0.77 1.83 -4.65
N VAL A 148 0.61 2.25 -3.41
CA VAL A 148 -0.67 2.68 -2.82
C VAL A 148 -0.41 4.01 -2.15
N GLU A 149 -1.22 5.01 -2.45
CA GLU A 149 -1.15 6.32 -1.79
C GLU A 149 -2.54 6.78 -1.39
N GLY A 150 -2.63 7.24 -0.14
CA GLY A 150 -3.82 7.81 0.48
C GLY A 150 -3.55 9.24 0.93
N ARG A 151 -4.55 10.11 0.77
CA ARG A 151 -4.55 11.49 1.25
C ARG A 151 -5.66 11.72 2.26
N ASP A 152 -5.35 12.47 3.31
CA ASP A 152 -6.26 12.81 4.41
C ASP A 152 -6.90 11.55 5.02
N VAL A 153 -6.05 10.55 5.29
CA VAL A 153 -6.49 9.25 5.81
C VAL A 153 -6.85 9.39 7.27
N VAL A 154 -8.06 8.96 7.62
CA VAL A 154 -8.60 8.94 8.98
C VAL A 154 -9.06 7.53 9.29
N VAL A 155 -8.61 6.98 10.42
CA VAL A 155 -9.04 5.69 10.94
C VAL A 155 -9.74 5.93 12.26
N GLY A 156 -10.98 5.46 12.42
CA GLY A 156 -11.78 5.59 13.63
C GLY A 156 -12.63 4.35 13.89
N GLU A 157 -13.40 4.33 14.98
CA GLU A 157 -14.32 3.23 15.29
C GLU A 157 -15.65 3.34 14.52
N SER A 158 -15.98 4.54 14.03
CA SER A 158 -17.19 4.79 13.25
C SER A 158 -16.99 5.88 12.21
N ALA A 159 -17.75 5.81 11.12
CA ALA A 159 -17.70 6.81 10.06
C ALA A 159 -18.16 8.17 10.59
N GLY A 160 -17.32 9.19 10.46
CA GLY A 160 -17.61 10.54 10.96
C GLY A 160 -17.43 10.73 12.47
N GLY A 161 -17.00 9.69 13.21
CA GLY A 161 -16.61 9.79 14.61
C GLY A 161 -15.24 10.45 14.81
N GLU A 162 -14.81 10.59 16.06
CA GLU A 162 -13.44 11.01 16.34
C GLU A 162 -12.46 9.94 15.84
N GLY A 163 -11.68 10.28 14.81
CA GLY A 163 -10.71 9.35 14.24
C GLY A 163 -9.57 9.11 15.20
N LEU A 164 -9.35 7.84 15.58
CA LEU A 164 -8.23 7.33 16.38
C LEU A 164 -6.86 7.74 15.80
N PHE A 165 -6.75 7.72 14.47
CA PHE A 165 -5.53 8.09 13.75
C PHE A 165 -5.87 8.98 12.56
N LYS A 166 -5.03 9.99 12.30
CA LYS A 166 -5.13 10.84 11.11
C LYS A 166 -3.75 11.00 10.48
N ALA A 167 -3.65 10.90 9.16
CA ALA A 167 -2.44 11.15 8.41
C ALA A 167 -2.76 11.97 7.16
N GLU A 168 -1.96 12.99 6.87
CA GLU A 168 -2.16 13.83 5.69
C GLU A 168 -1.82 13.06 4.41
N ASN A 169 -0.73 12.29 4.44
CA ASN A 169 -0.35 11.41 3.35
C ASN A 169 0.10 10.07 3.93
N ALA A 170 -0.33 8.98 3.31
CA ALA A 170 0.11 7.62 3.59
C ALA A 170 0.50 6.97 2.27
N GLN A 171 1.72 6.47 2.16
CA GLN A 171 2.23 5.86 0.93
C GLN A 171 2.89 4.54 1.27
N VAL A 172 2.65 3.53 0.44
CA VAL A 172 3.28 2.22 0.53
C VAL A 172 3.67 1.79 -0.87
N HIS A 173 4.93 1.40 -1.02
CA HIS A 173 5.52 1.00 -2.29
C HIS A 173 6.19 -0.37 -2.12
N MET A 174 6.04 -1.21 -3.13
CA MET A 174 6.73 -2.49 -3.26
C MET A 174 7.37 -2.53 -4.66
N ARG A 175 8.58 -3.06 -4.74
CA ARG A 175 9.29 -3.27 -5.99
C ARG A 175 10.04 -4.59 -5.96
N ALA A 176 9.85 -5.43 -6.98
CA ALA A 176 10.67 -6.61 -7.17
C ALA A 176 12.06 -6.19 -7.68
N ASN A 177 13.11 -6.75 -7.08
CA ASN A 177 14.50 -6.50 -7.41
C ASN A 177 15.24 -7.84 -7.54
N ASN A 178 15.24 -8.42 -8.74
CA ASN A 178 15.65 -9.80 -8.97
C ASN A 178 14.82 -10.79 -8.12
N SER A 179 15.46 -11.59 -7.27
CA SER A 179 14.79 -12.48 -6.30
C SER A 179 14.25 -11.75 -5.08
N ASP A 180 14.73 -10.54 -4.81
CA ASP A 180 14.42 -9.80 -3.60
C ASP A 180 13.20 -8.90 -3.80
N VAL A 181 12.60 -8.45 -2.69
CA VAL A 181 11.50 -7.48 -2.70
C VAL A 181 11.88 -6.29 -1.84
N ASP A 182 11.92 -5.11 -2.45
CA ASP A 182 12.06 -3.84 -1.74
C ASP A 182 10.68 -3.33 -1.34
N LEU A 183 10.54 -2.92 -0.08
CA LEU A 183 9.35 -2.32 0.50
C LEU A 183 9.69 -0.93 1.03
N ALA A 184 8.82 0.04 0.80
CA ALA A 184 8.94 1.37 1.35
C ALA A 184 7.59 1.88 1.83
N ALA A 185 7.58 2.62 2.93
CA ALA A 185 6.38 3.26 3.47
C ALA A 185 6.71 4.69 3.91
N ARG A 186 5.74 5.60 3.79
CA ARG A 186 5.87 7.00 4.22
C ARG A 186 4.52 7.49 4.76
N PHE A 187 4.57 8.12 5.92
CA PHE A 187 3.45 8.80 6.55
C PHE A 187 3.84 10.24 6.89
N THR A 188 2.99 11.19 6.53
CA THR A 188 3.20 12.61 6.80
C THR A 188 2.13 13.12 7.76
N ASN A 189 2.54 13.88 8.76
CA ASN A 189 1.65 14.54 9.74
C ASN A 189 0.67 13.54 10.38
N LEU A 190 1.21 12.41 10.84
CA LEU A 190 0.50 11.41 11.61
C LEU A 190 0.12 11.98 12.99
N ARG A 191 -1.15 11.87 13.34
CA ARG A 191 -1.74 12.31 14.60
C ARG A 191 -2.54 11.18 15.21
N LEU A 192 -2.41 11.02 16.52
CA LEU A 192 -3.15 10.03 17.32
C LEU A 192 -4.14 10.78 18.21
N ASN A 193 -5.42 10.39 18.16
CA ASN A 193 -6.45 10.96 19.03
C ASN A 193 -6.11 10.72 20.51
N GLY A 194 -6.48 11.64 21.40
CA GLY A 194 -6.12 11.60 22.82
C GLY A 194 -4.70 12.10 23.12
N ALA A 195 -3.71 11.67 22.35
CA ALA A 195 -2.32 12.11 22.51
C ALA A 195 -2.04 13.47 21.81
N SER A 196 -2.78 13.76 20.73
CA SER A 196 -2.59 14.96 19.89
C SER A 196 -3.64 16.06 20.15
N ASP A 197 -4.55 15.86 21.10
CA ASP A 197 -5.59 16.84 21.44
C ASP A 197 -5.06 17.96 22.35
N ALA A 198 -3.83 17.80 22.85
CA ALA A 198 -3.07 18.87 23.45
C ALA A 198 -2.82 19.96 22.39
N GLU A 199 -3.30 21.17 22.65
CA GLU A 199 -3.13 22.33 21.77
C GLU A 199 -1.64 22.52 21.42
N GLY A 200 -1.31 22.37 20.12
CA GLY A 200 0.06 22.49 19.60
C GLY A 200 0.88 21.19 19.53
N ALA A 201 0.30 20.01 19.79
CA ALA A 201 0.99 18.73 19.58
C ALA A 201 1.45 18.58 18.11
N PRO A 202 2.75 18.34 17.85
CA PRO A 202 3.26 18.23 16.49
C PRO A 202 2.82 16.92 15.86
N GLY A 203 2.46 16.97 14.57
CA GLY A 203 2.30 15.75 13.78
C GLY A 203 3.63 15.03 13.60
N LEU A 204 3.59 13.70 13.56
CA LEU A 204 4.77 12.86 13.37
C LEU A 204 4.93 12.51 11.89
N ASN A 205 6.17 12.47 11.41
CA ASN A 205 6.46 11.91 10.09
C ASN A 205 7.17 10.58 10.27
N ALA A 206 6.77 9.56 9.51
CA ALA A 206 7.44 8.27 9.51
C ALA A 206 7.81 7.90 8.09
N GLU A 207 9.02 7.40 7.88
CA GLU A 207 9.43 6.82 6.61
C GLU A 207 10.29 5.60 6.85
N GLY A 208 10.11 4.57 6.03
CA GLY A 208 10.82 3.32 6.17
C GLY A 208 11.07 2.68 4.83
N ASN A 209 12.22 2.04 4.67
CA ASN A 209 12.51 1.15 3.57
C ASN A 209 13.28 -0.09 4.04
N MET A 210 12.91 -1.23 3.47
CA MET A 210 13.51 -2.52 3.77
C MET A 210 13.58 -3.39 2.53
N THR A 211 14.54 -4.30 2.51
CA THR A 211 14.64 -5.35 1.50
C THR A 211 14.34 -6.69 2.16
N VAL A 212 13.47 -7.48 1.56
CA VAL A 212 13.23 -8.88 1.91
C VAL A 212 14.01 -9.75 0.92
N PHE A 213 15.00 -10.47 1.44
CA PHE A 213 15.83 -11.34 0.62
C PHE A 213 15.02 -12.56 0.17
N ASP A 214 15.17 -12.94 -1.10
CA ASP A 214 14.38 -13.99 -1.76
C ASP A 214 12.85 -13.76 -1.63
N GLY A 215 12.45 -12.48 -1.53
CA GLY A 215 11.07 -12.06 -1.33
C GLY A 215 10.10 -12.54 -2.41
N VAL A 216 10.57 -12.76 -3.64
CA VAL A 216 9.75 -13.30 -4.73
C VAL A 216 9.33 -14.74 -4.45
N THR A 217 10.27 -15.57 -3.96
CA THR A 217 9.98 -16.96 -3.57
C THR A 217 9.03 -16.99 -2.38
N LEU A 218 9.27 -16.12 -1.38
CA LEU A 218 8.40 -16.00 -0.20
C LEU A 218 6.97 -15.59 -0.57
N ALA A 219 6.81 -14.63 -1.49
CA ALA A 219 5.50 -14.14 -1.91
C ALA A 219 4.69 -15.17 -2.74
N THR A 220 5.37 -16.10 -3.40
CA THR A 220 4.76 -17.06 -4.32
C THR A 220 4.65 -18.47 -3.75
N SER A 221 5.31 -18.75 -2.62
CA SER A 221 5.31 -20.03 -1.92
C SER A 221 5.04 -19.87 -0.43
N PRO A 222 3.79 -20.10 0.04
CA PRO A 222 3.43 -19.99 1.45
C PRO A 222 4.29 -20.85 2.40
N GLN A 223 4.79 -22.00 1.93
CA GLN A 223 5.65 -22.88 2.73
C GLN A 223 7.05 -22.29 2.94
N ALA A 224 7.57 -21.48 2.00
CA ALA A 224 8.88 -20.87 2.13
C ALA A 224 8.92 -19.89 3.31
N ILE A 225 7.82 -19.18 3.53
CA ILE A 225 7.59 -18.27 4.66
C ILE A 225 7.75 -19.02 6.01
N GLU A 226 7.38 -20.29 6.10
CA GLU A 226 7.49 -21.15 7.31
C GLU A 226 8.93 -21.56 7.65
N LEU A 227 9.85 -21.54 6.68
CA LEU A 227 11.26 -21.87 6.91
C LEU A 227 12.06 -20.73 7.55
N GLY A 228 11.43 -19.55 7.69
CA GLY A 228 12.09 -18.32 8.10
C GLY A 228 12.62 -17.52 6.91
N TYR A 229 12.94 -16.26 7.15
CA TYR A 229 13.36 -15.32 6.11
C TYR A 229 14.28 -14.24 6.67
N LYS A 230 15.04 -13.61 5.77
CA LYS A 230 15.97 -12.53 6.10
C LYS A 230 15.49 -11.23 5.48
N THR A 231 15.70 -10.15 6.22
CA THR A 231 15.42 -8.79 5.77
C THR A 231 16.56 -7.85 6.17
N GLU A 232 16.62 -6.71 5.50
CA GLU A 232 17.50 -5.62 5.88
C GLU A 232 16.68 -4.34 5.95
N ILE A 233 16.62 -3.73 7.14
CA ILE A 233 16.05 -2.40 7.32
C ILE A 233 17.12 -1.41 6.88
N ARG A 234 16.94 -0.81 5.70
CA ARG A 234 17.88 0.17 5.16
C ARG A 234 17.80 1.47 5.95
N ALA A 235 16.58 1.94 6.20
CA ALA A 235 16.29 3.04 7.10
C ALA A 235 14.83 2.97 7.56
N LEU A 236 14.60 3.16 8.85
CA LEU A 236 13.29 3.46 9.42
C LEU A 236 13.45 4.69 10.31
N THR A 237 12.80 5.79 9.93
CA THR A 237 12.93 7.09 10.59
C THR A 237 11.58 7.57 11.08
N LEU A 238 11.51 7.94 12.35
CA LEU A 238 10.39 8.64 12.95
C LEU A 238 10.85 10.05 13.32
N SER A 239 10.23 11.08 12.73
CA SER A 239 10.59 12.48 12.92
C SER A 239 9.57 13.21 13.77
N PHE A 240 10.08 13.98 14.74
CA PHE A 240 9.34 14.70 15.78
C PHE A 240 9.49 16.22 15.56
N GLY A 241 9.34 16.68 14.32
CA GLY A 241 9.65 18.05 13.88
C GLY A 241 10.77 18.09 12.83
N PRO A 242 11.35 19.28 12.56
CA PRO A 242 12.33 19.45 11.49
C PRO A 242 13.68 18.77 11.76
N ASP A 243 14.14 18.78 13.01
CA ASP A 243 15.52 18.38 13.34
C ASP A 243 15.62 17.19 14.32
N ALA A 244 14.51 16.77 14.91
CA ALA A 244 14.44 15.71 15.90
C ALA A 244 13.94 14.40 15.28
N SER A 245 14.69 13.31 15.40
CA SER A 245 14.30 12.03 14.81
C SER A 245 14.90 10.83 15.51
N ILE A 246 14.19 9.71 15.45
CA ILE A 246 14.69 8.37 15.81
C ILE A 246 14.86 7.60 14.51
N GLY A 247 16.07 7.12 14.24
CA GLY A 247 16.42 6.28 13.10
C GLY A 247 16.77 4.86 13.54
N LEU A 248 16.40 3.87 12.74
CA LEU A 248 16.71 2.46 12.94
C LEU A 248 17.17 1.84 11.62
N SER A 249 18.26 1.08 11.64
CA SER A 249 18.75 0.34 10.47
C SER A 249 19.51 -0.92 10.86
N GLY A 250 19.58 -1.89 9.96
CA GLY A 250 20.36 -3.12 10.14
C GLY A 250 19.63 -4.39 9.70
N PRO A 251 20.32 -5.54 9.74
CA PRO A 251 19.76 -6.83 9.39
C PRO A 251 18.76 -7.32 10.44
N LEU A 252 17.71 -7.97 9.95
CA LEU A 252 16.71 -8.68 10.73
C LEU A 252 16.44 -10.03 10.07
N SER A 253 16.11 -11.03 10.88
CA SER A 253 15.68 -12.33 10.40
C SER A 253 14.55 -12.85 11.26
N VAL A 254 13.72 -13.68 10.65
CA VAL A 254 12.63 -14.36 11.32
C VAL A 254 12.89 -15.84 11.16
N ASP A 255 12.91 -16.57 12.26
CA ASP A 255 13.13 -18.01 12.24
C ASP A 255 11.83 -18.78 11.93
N SER A 256 11.94 -20.11 11.86
CA SER A 256 10.79 -20.99 11.59
C SER A 256 9.73 -20.99 12.70
N SER A 257 10.05 -20.50 13.89
CA SER A 257 9.09 -20.30 14.99
C SER A 257 8.44 -18.92 14.95
N GLY A 258 8.73 -18.10 13.93
CA GLY A 258 8.21 -16.74 13.81
C GLY A 258 8.88 -15.74 14.76
N LEU A 259 9.94 -16.13 15.46
CA LEU A 259 10.68 -15.25 16.37
C LEU A 259 11.72 -14.44 15.61
N ILE A 260 11.89 -13.19 16.04
CA ILE A 260 12.79 -12.23 15.41
C ILE A 260 14.19 -12.31 16.03
N ASP A 261 15.20 -12.35 15.18
CA ASP A 261 16.60 -12.14 15.52
C ASP A 261 17.13 -10.94 14.70
N ALA A 262 17.65 -9.89 15.36
CA ALA A 262 18.08 -8.66 14.70
C ALA A 262 19.29 -8.00 15.38
N GLN A 263 20.13 -7.36 14.57
CA GLN A 263 21.25 -6.53 15.03
C GLN A 263 21.08 -5.15 14.40
N LEU A 264 20.48 -4.24 15.15
CA LEU A 264 20.05 -2.94 14.65
C LEU A 264 20.85 -1.82 15.28
N THR A 265 21.02 -0.73 14.55
CA THR A 265 21.56 0.53 15.07
C THR A 265 20.40 1.49 15.26
N LEU A 266 20.21 1.95 16.49
CA LEU A 266 19.23 2.97 16.85
C LEU A 266 19.94 4.31 17.03
N THR A 267 19.56 5.32 16.25
CA THR A 267 20.11 6.68 16.35
C THR A 267 19.03 7.65 16.80
N ALA A 268 19.29 8.43 17.85
CA ALA A 268 18.37 9.46 18.33
C ALA A 268 18.97 10.85 18.10
N ARG A 269 18.44 11.60 17.15
CA ARG A 269 18.85 12.99 16.86
C ARG A 269 18.03 13.97 17.70
N GLN A 270 18.72 14.81 18.46
CA GLN A 270 18.16 15.76 19.42
C GLN A 270 17.26 15.09 20.49
N PRO A 271 17.83 14.27 21.41
CA PRO A 271 17.06 13.52 22.40
C PRO A 271 16.10 14.36 23.26
N ILE A 272 16.48 15.59 23.63
CA ILE A 272 15.63 16.51 24.40
C ILE A 272 14.39 16.95 23.60
N ALA A 273 14.52 17.17 22.29
CA ALA A 273 13.39 17.54 21.44
C ALA A 273 12.42 16.37 21.27
N ILE A 274 12.95 15.15 21.07
CA ILE A 274 12.16 13.91 21.04
C ILE A 274 11.39 13.75 22.36
N ALA A 275 12.06 13.90 23.50
CA ALA A 275 11.45 13.75 24.83
C ALA A 275 10.29 14.72 25.07
N ARG A 276 10.40 15.98 24.63
CA ARG A 276 9.31 16.96 24.74
C ARG A 276 8.05 16.51 24.01
N VAL A 277 8.20 15.89 22.83
CA VAL A 277 7.05 15.36 22.08
C VAL A 277 6.51 14.10 22.76
N LEU A 278 7.38 13.16 23.11
CA LEU A 278 6.96 11.90 23.75
C LEU A 278 6.27 12.14 25.11
N THR A 279 6.72 13.11 25.91
CA THR A 279 6.06 13.43 27.21
C THR A 279 4.73 14.15 27.06
N ALA A 280 4.46 14.78 25.92
CA ALA A 280 3.14 15.30 25.56
C ALA A 280 2.20 14.16 25.13
N LEU A 281 2.72 13.19 24.37
CA LEU A 281 1.95 12.04 23.89
C LEU A 281 1.67 11.00 25.00
N PHE A 282 2.63 10.80 25.91
CA PHE A 282 2.62 9.78 26.96
C PHE A 282 2.93 10.41 28.33
N PRO A 283 2.05 11.26 28.87
CA PRO A 283 2.29 12.01 30.11
C PRO A 283 2.52 11.13 31.33
N GLU A 284 2.00 9.90 31.34
CA GLU A 284 2.16 8.90 32.38
C GLU A 284 3.58 8.32 32.46
N GLN A 285 4.35 8.38 31.37
CA GLN A 285 5.73 7.88 31.27
C GLN A 285 6.76 9.03 31.34
N ARG A 286 6.34 10.21 31.80
CA ARG A 286 7.15 11.44 31.73
C ARG A 286 8.53 11.28 32.37
N LYS A 287 8.60 10.69 33.56
CA LYS A 287 9.86 10.55 34.31
C LYS A 287 10.84 9.65 33.57
N GLU A 288 10.36 8.52 33.07
CA GLU A 288 11.15 7.53 32.33
C GLU A 288 11.70 8.13 31.03
N ILE A 289 10.86 8.86 30.29
CA ILE A 289 11.25 9.55 29.04
C ILE A 289 12.30 10.63 29.32
N GLU A 290 12.11 11.47 30.35
CA GLU A 290 13.07 12.51 30.75
C GLU A 290 14.41 11.92 31.19
N MET A 291 14.40 10.85 31.99
CA MET A 291 15.62 10.15 32.40
C MET A 291 16.37 9.56 31.20
N ALA A 292 15.66 8.85 30.31
CA ALA A 292 16.26 8.24 29.12
C ALA A 292 16.87 9.31 28.19
N SER A 293 16.15 10.40 27.94
CA SER A 293 16.62 11.49 27.09
C SER A 293 17.83 12.22 27.65
N SER A 294 17.88 12.40 28.98
CA SER A 294 19.03 12.98 29.68
C SER A 294 20.27 12.10 29.51
N GLY A 295 20.13 10.78 29.73
CA GLY A 295 21.21 9.82 29.52
C GLY A 295 21.72 9.79 28.08
N LEU A 296 20.81 9.84 27.09
CA LEU A 296 21.18 9.92 25.68
C LEU A 296 21.92 11.22 25.34
N THR A 297 21.51 12.35 25.90
CA THR A 297 22.16 13.65 25.65
C THR A 297 23.61 13.68 26.16
N MET A 298 23.91 12.93 27.22
CA MET A 298 25.30 12.78 27.71
C MET A 298 26.22 12.11 26.68
N LEU A 299 25.67 11.33 25.74
CA LEU A 299 26.40 10.67 24.65
C LEU A 299 26.52 11.57 23.40
N GLY A 300 25.88 12.74 23.39
CA GLY A 300 25.91 13.72 22.31
C GLY A 300 24.53 14.08 21.76
N ASN A 301 24.52 14.84 20.66
CA ASN A 301 23.27 15.32 20.03
C ASN A 301 22.67 14.33 19.02
N ALA A 302 23.39 13.28 18.66
CA ALA A 302 22.94 12.21 17.77
C ALA A 302 23.52 10.83 18.17
N PRO A 303 23.35 10.40 19.43
CA PRO A 303 23.87 9.11 19.89
C PRO A 303 23.31 7.95 19.06
N SER A 304 24.16 6.96 18.84
CA SER A 304 23.80 5.70 18.20
C SER A 304 24.09 4.55 19.16
N LEU A 305 23.12 3.65 19.32
CA LEU A 305 23.17 2.54 20.26
C LEU A 305 22.84 1.23 19.54
N PRO A 306 23.53 0.12 19.87
CA PRO A 306 23.16 -1.19 19.34
C PRO A 306 21.87 -1.66 20.01
N LEU A 307 20.85 -1.95 19.19
CA LEU A 307 19.63 -2.65 19.58
C LEU A 307 19.75 -4.10 19.09
N THR A 308 19.79 -5.04 20.02
CA THR A 308 19.80 -6.47 19.70
C THR A 308 18.46 -7.08 20.03
N ILE A 309 17.91 -7.84 19.08
CA ILE A 309 16.75 -8.70 19.29
C ILE A 309 17.24 -10.13 19.16
N ALA A 310 17.08 -10.94 20.21
CA ALA A 310 17.45 -12.35 20.21
C ALA A 310 16.22 -13.19 20.59
N LYS A 311 15.72 -13.99 19.65
CA LYS A 311 14.50 -14.81 19.82
C LYS A 311 13.32 -13.99 20.37
N GLY A 312 13.08 -12.83 19.78
CA GLY A 312 12.03 -11.89 20.18
C GLY A 312 12.40 -10.99 21.36
N ARG A 313 13.43 -11.28 22.15
CA ARG A 313 13.83 -10.42 23.27
C ARG A 313 14.64 -9.22 22.81
N ALA A 314 14.10 -8.02 22.95
CA ALA A 314 14.74 -6.77 22.58
C ALA A 314 15.58 -6.18 23.73
N SER A 315 16.80 -5.72 23.42
CA SER A 315 17.72 -5.15 24.40
C SER A 315 18.61 -4.07 23.79
N ILE A 316 18.93 -3.04 24.58
CA ILE A 316 19.95 -2.04 24.26
C ILE A 316 21.06 -2.17 25.30
N ALA A 317 22.28 -2.50 24.86
CA ALA A 317 23.39 -2.83 25.75
C ALA A 317 23.00 -3.89 26.81
N PHE A 318 22.85 -3.50 28.07
CA PHE A 318 22.47 -4.37 29.18
C PHE A 318 21.00 -4.21 29.63
N ILE A 319 20.23 -3.35 28.97
CA ILE A 319 18.84 -3.04 29.34
C ILE A 319 17.90 -3.84 28.45
N THR A 320 17.06 -4.68 29.07
CA THR A 320 15.99 -5.39 28.36
C THR A 320 14.80 -4.45 28.17
N LEU A 321 14.34 -4.30 26.92
CA LEU A 321 13.21 -3.44 26.56
C LEU A 321 11.87 -4.17 26.63
N GLY A 322 11.89 -5.48 26.36
CA GLY A 322 10.71 -6.34 26.36
C GLY A 322 10.85 -7.51 25.40
N ASP A 323 9.80 -8.31 25.31
CA ASP A 323 9.70 -9.44 24.39
C ASP A 323 8.72 -9.10 23.26
N ILE A 324 9.12 -9.43 22.03
CA ILE A 324 8.30 -9.31 20.82
C ILE A 324 7.67 -10.68 20.57
N PRO A 325 6.33 -10.77 20.50
CA PRO A 325 5.67 -12.04 20.24
C PRO A 325 6.03 -12.58 18.85
N PRO A 326 5.93 -13.90 18.63
CA PRO A 326 6.07 -14.50 17.31
C PRO A 326 5.16 -13.80 16.28
N LEU A 327 5.66 -13.59 15.07
CA LEU A 327 4.87 -13.02 13.98
C LEU A 327 3.77 -13.96 13.48
N ARG A 328 3.77 -15.21 13.93
CA ARG A 328 2.76 -16.23 13.64
C ARG A 328 2.49 -17.05 14.90
N PRO A 329 1.21 -17.39 15.17
CA PRO A 329 0.82 -18.21 16.30
C PRO A 329 1.32 -19.66 16.17
#